data_AF-A0A9N7UAB6-F1
#
_entry.id   AF-A0A9N7UAB6-F1
#
_cell.length_a   1.000
_cell.length_b   1.000
_cell.length_c   1.000
_cell.angle_alpha   90.00
_cell.angle_beta   90.00
_cell.angle_gamma   90.00
#
_symmetry.space_group_name_H-M   'P 1'
#
loop_
_entity.id
_entity.type
_entity.pdbx_description
1 polymer ?
#
loop_
_entity_poly.entity_id
_entity_poly.type
_entity_poly.pdbx_seq_one_letter_code
_entity_poly.pdbx_strand_id
1 'polypeptide(L)'
;DNGSEWVKHWVKGGHNYYYNLQTNEGTWEEPEGFLQNNTQLNKDDIQSVVSGVTTAYNREQLWLANETLISKLQARCRGFLVRNGQKERMNFLISQEPAVTSIQAHWKGYKQRKKFKDRKQYLKDHSEDAVKIQSMVRMHQARKKYRDRLKYFQDHINEVVKIQAFIRANKARDDYKTLTSAADPPMAVVRKFVHLLDHSDQDFQEELELMRLREEGGHQHPLQPATGE
;
A
#
# COMPACT_ATOMS: atom_id res chain seq x y z
N ASP A 1 40.55 -6.08 -94.85
CA ASP A 1 41.17 -5.14 -95.79
C ASP A 1 40.16 -4.87 -96.90
N ASN A 2 39.82 -3.60 -97.15
CA ASN A 2 38.94 -3.22 -98.27
C ASN A 2 39.71 -3.03 -99.59
N GLY A 3 41.02 -3.31 -99.61
CA GLY A 3 41.86 -3.24 -100.81
C GLY A 3 42.04 -1.82 -101.34
N SER A 4 41.62 -0.79 -100.59
CA SER A 4 41.77 0.59 -101.03
C SER A 4 43.21 1.05 -100.86
N GLU A 5 43.70 1.81 -101.83
CA GLU A 5 45.08 2.30 -101.85
C GLU A 5 45.20 3.73 -101.28
N TRP A 6 44.06 4.38 -101.01
CA TRP A 6 44.00 5.79 -100.67
C TRP A 6 43.62 6.03 -99.20
N VAL A 7 44.35 6.94 -98.55
CA VAL A 7 44.07 7.41 -97.19
C VAL A 7 43.74 8.89 -97.24
N LYS A 8 42.62 9.27 -96.60
CA LYS A 8 42.28 10.67 -96.38
C LYS A 8 42.88 11.17 -95.08
N HIS A 9 43.57 12.30 -95.15
CA HIS A 9 44.15 13.00 -94.01
C HIS A 9 43.54 14.39 -93.87
N TRP A 10 43.08 14.73 -92.66
CA TRP A 10 42.69 16.10 -92.31
C TRP A 10 43.91 16.92 -91.90
N VAL A 11 44.27 17.91 -92.70
CA VAL A 11 45.46 18.75 -92.46
C VAL A 11 45.09 20.08 -91.79
N LYS A 12 46.09 20.72 -91.16
CA LYS A 12 45.93 22.04 -90.56
C LYS A 12 45.61 23.05 -91.66
N GLY A 13 44.40 23.61 -91.64
CA GLY A 13 43.89 24.52 -92.69
C GLY A 13 42.46 24.20 -93.14
N GLY A 14 41.88 23.08 -92.71
CA GLY A 14 40.49 22.71 -93.06
C GLY A 14 40.34 22.00 -94.40
N HIS A 15 41.45 21.46 -94.93
CA HIS A 15 41.49 20.78 -96.22
C HIS A 15 41.75 19.28 -96.04
N ASN A 16 41.23 18.50 -96.99
CA ASN A 16 41.52 17.07 -97.09
C ASN A 16 42.74 16.87 -98.00
N TYR A 17 43.65 16.03 -97.55
CA TYR A 17 44.76 15.55 -98.36
C TYR A 17 44.61 14.05 -98.56
N TYR A 18 44.65 13.60 -99.81
CA TYR A 18 44.51 12.20 -100.17
C TYR A 18 45.88 11.65 -100.56
N TYR A 19 46.32 10.57 -99.92
CA TYR A 19 47.63 9.96 -100.15
C TYR A 19 47.46 8.51 -100.63
N ASN A 20 48.13 8.15 -101.72
CA ASN A 20 48.16 6.79 -102.25
C ASN A 20 49.35 6.03 -101.66
N LEU A 21 49.05 4.91 -101.00
CA LEU A 21 50.03 4.09 -100.28
C LEU A 21 50.90 3.21 -101.19
N GLN A 22 50.48 2.95 -102.42
CA GLN A 22 51.23 2.14 -103.38
C GLN A 22 52.15 2.99 -104.25
N THR A 23 51.63 4.11 -104.77
CA THR A 23 52.39 4.99 -105.69
C THR A 23 53.20 6.07 -104.96
N ASN A 24 52.94 6.28 -103.67
CA ASN A 24 53.51 7.37 -102.85
C ASN A 24 53.17 8.78 -103.37
N GLU A 25 52.12 8.90 -104.19
CA GLU A 25 51.61 10.18 -104.68
C GLU A 25 50.53 10.73 -103.75
N GLY A 26 50.35 12.06 -103.73
CA GLY A 26 49.26 12.66 -102.98
C GLY A 26 48.67 13.89 -103.64
N THR A 27 47.39 14.10 -103.40
CA THR A 27 46.55 15.09 -104.07
C THR A 27 45.62 15.81 -103.09
N TRP A 28 45.21 17.01 -103.46
CA TRP A 28 44.26 17.85 -102.73
C TRP A 28 42.82 17.69 -103.23
N GLU A 29 42.64 17.04 -104.38
CA GLU A 29 41.35 16.74 -104.98
C GLU A 29 40.97 15.29 -104.68
N GLU A 30 39.67 15.02 -104.49
CA GLU A 30 39.21 13.66 -104.20
C GLU A 30 39.41 12.75 -105.40
N PRO A 31 40.19 11.65 -105.28
CA PRO A 31 40.40 10.73 -106.38
C PRO A 31 39.09 10.08 -106.85
N GLU A 32 38.98 9.80 -108.15
CA GLU A 32 37.81 9.12 -108.71
C GLU A 32 37.66 7.71 -108.11
N GLY A 33 36.49 7.42 -107.53
CA GLY A 33 36.23 6.14 -106.85
C GLY A 33 36.87 5.99 -105.46
N PHE A 34 37.19 7.11 -104.77
CA PHE A 34 37.79 7.08 -103.44
C PHE A 34 37.01 6.20 -102.45
N LEU A 35 37.73 5.24 -101.87
CA LEU A 35 37.31 4.47 -100.70
C LEU A 35 38.33 4.71 -99.60
N GLN A 36 37.91 5.04 -98.39
CA GLN A 36 38.85 5.19 -97.27
C GLN A 36 39.51 3.84 -96.97
N ASN A 37 40.84 3.75 -97.09
CA ASN A 37 41.58 2.57 -96.65
C ASN A 37 41.28 2.28 -95.16
N ASN A 38 40.87 1.05 -94.88
CA ASN A 38 40.46 0.59 -93.54
C ASN A 38 41.55 -0.20 -92.78
N THR A 39 42.74 -0.30 -93.37
CA THR A 39 43.94 -0.93 -92.76
C THR A 39 44.89 0.09 -92.15
N GLN A 40 44.87 1.34 -92.64
CA GLN A 40 45.67 2.44 -92.11
C GLN A 40 44.81 3.36 -91.25
N LEU A 41 45.30 3.68 -90.05
CA LEU A 41 44.64 4.62 -89.15
C LEU A 41 44.90 6.06 -89.60
N ASN A 42 43.83 6.86 -89.70
CA ASN A 42 43.98 8.28 -89.93
C ASN A 42 44.21 9.01 -88.59
N LYS A 43 44.52 10.31 -88.67
CA LYS A 43 44.79 11.14 -87.48
C LYS A 43 43.58 11.24 -86.56
N ASP A 44 42.37 11.31 -87.09
CA ASP A 44 41.15 11.46 -86.31
C ASP A 44 40.83 10.18 -85.54
N ASP A 45 41.08 9.01 -86.13
CA ASP A 45 40.97 7.71 -85.46
C ASP A 45 41.94 7.64 -84.26
N ILE A 46 43.19 8.06 -84.47
CA ILE A 46 44.20 8.10 -83.40
C ILE A 46 43.80 9.10 -82.32
N GLN A 47 43.40 10.32 -82.69
CA GLN A 47 43.01 11.34 -81.73
C GLN A 47 41.76 10.94 -80.94
N SER A 48 40.79 10.29 -81.59
CA SER A 48 39.58 9.79 -80.94
C SER A 48 39.91 8.74 -79.88
N VAL A 49 40.75 7.75 -80.23
CA VAL A 49 41.17 6.70 -79.29
C VAL A 49 42.00 7.29 -78.15
N VAL A 50 43.00 8.10 -78.44
CA VAL A 50 43.86 8.73 -77.42
C VAL A 50 43.02 9.60 -76.49
N SER A 51 42.10 10.41 -77.04
CA SER A 51 41.21 11.25 -76.24
C SER A 51 40.31 10.40 -75.35
N GLY A 52 39.70 9.35 -75.91
CA GLY A 52 38.84 8.41 -75.18
C GLY A 52 39.57 7.74 -74.01
N VAL A 53 40.77 7.19 -74.26
CA VAL A 53 41.60 6.55 -73.24
C VAL A 53 42.05 7.57 -72.19
N THR A 54 42.47 8.77 -72.61
CA THR A 54 42.90 9.83 -71.70
C THR A 54 41.75 10.31 -70.80
N THR A 55 40.55 10.49 -71.35
CA THR A 55 39.36 10.87 -70.57
C THR A 55 38.96 9.76 -69.60
N ALA A 56 39.01 8.49 -70.03
CA ALA A 56 38.73 7.35 -69.16
C ALA A 56 39.72 7.28 -67.98
N TYR A 57 41.02 7.40 -68.28
CA TYR A 57 42.07 7.43 -67.27
C TYR A 57 41.90 8.61 -66.29
N ASN A 58 41.68 9.83 -66.79
CA ASN A 58 41.47 11.00 -65.95
C ASN A 58 40.25 10.84 -65.03
N ARG A 59 39.16 10.26 -65.55
CA ARG A 59 37.99 9.94 -64.75
C ARG A 59 38.34 8.96 -63.63
N GLU A 60 39.06 7.89 -63.93
CA GLU A 60 39.50 6.91 -62.93
C GLU A 60 40.39 7.55 -61.84
N GLN A 61 41.37 8.37 -62.22
CA GLN A 61 42.21 9.10 -61.27
C GLN A 61 41.39 10.04 -60.38
N LEU A 62 40.39 10.73 -60.94
CA LEU A 62 39.47 11.56 -60.15
C LEU A 62 38.63 10.72 -59.18
N TRP A 63 38.17 9.53 -59.58
CA TRP A 63 37.46 8.62 -58.67
C TRP A 63 38.36 8.17 -57.52
N LEU A 64 39.57 7.69 -57.82
CA LEU A 64 40.53 7.24 -56.81
C LEU A 64 40.90 8.35 -55.83
N ALA A 65 41.14 9.57 -56.33
CA ALA A 65 41.45 10.72 -55.48
C ALA A 65 40.30 11.10 -54.53
N ASN A 66 39.05 10.88 -54.94
CA ASN A 66 37.85 11.30 -54.19
C ASN A 66 37.13 10.16 -53.44
N GLU A 67 37.51 8.90 -53.65
CA GLU A 67 36.84 7.72 -53.09
C GLU A 67 36.67 7.82 -51.57
N THR A 68 37.72 8.25 -50.87
CA THR A 68 37.70 8.38 -49.41
C THR A 68 36.73 9.47 -48.93
N LEU A 69 36.64 10.59 -49.65
CA LEU A 69 35.72 11.69 -49.34
C LEU A 69 34.27 11.27 -49.59
N ILE A 70 34.01 10.61 -50.72
CA ILE A 70 32.69 10.08 -51.08
C ILE A 70 32.24 9.06 -50.02
N SER A 71 33.12 8.12 -49.65
CA SER A 71 32.82 7.13 -48.61
C SER A 71 32.51 7.76 -47.25
N LYS A 72 33.28 8.78 -46.84
CA LYS A 72 33.00 9.55 -45.60
C LYS A 72 31.68 10.29 -45.68
N LEU A 73 31.37 10.92 -46.80
CA LEU A 73 30.11 11.62 -47.00
C LEU A 73 28.93 10.65 -46.93
N GLN A 74 28.99 9.53 -47.66
CA GLN A 74 27.94 8.51 -47.62
C GLN A 74 27.74 7.95 -46.21
N ALA A 75 28.83 7.66 -45.48
CA ALA A 75 28.76 7.20 -44.09
C ALA A 75 28.08 8.24 -43.19
N ARG A 76 28.40 9.53 -43.36
CA ARG A 76 27.74 10.63 -42.61
C ARG A 76 26.26 10.75 -42.95
N CYS A 77 25.88 10.64 -44.23
CA CYS A 77 24.48 10.67 -44.66
C CYS A 77 23.69 9.49 -44.06
N ARG A 78 24.22 8.26 -44.16
CA ARG A 78 23.59 7.07 -43.56
C ARG A 78 23.44 7.24 -42.04
N GLY A 79 24.49 7.72 -41.37
CA GLY A 79 24.45 7.98 -39.93
C GLY A 79 23.45 9.07 -39.54
N PHE A 80 23.32 10.14 -40.35
CA PHE A 80 22.33 11.19 -40.13
C PHE A 80 20.90 10.66 -40.23
N LEU A 81 20.59 9.87 -41.28
CA LEU A 81 19.26 9.30 -41.48
C LEU A 81 18.83 8.42 -40.30
N VAL A 82 19.72 7.55 -39.81
CA VAL A 82 19.44 6.69 -38.65
C VAL A 82 19.17 7.52 -37.39
N ARG A 83 20.04 8.50 -37.09
CA ARG A 83 19.86 9.36 -35.91
C ARG A 83 18.58 10.19 -35.99
N ASN A 84 18.23 10.67 -37.18
CA ASN A 84 16.99 11.42 -37.39
C ASN A 84 15.77 10.52 -37.12
N GLY A 85 15.73 9.32 -37.70
CA GLY A 85 14.64 8.36 -37.46
C GLY A 85 14.53 7.94 -35.99
N GLN A 86 15.64 7.77 -35.29
CA GLN A 86 15.64 7.48 -33.85
C GLN A 86 15.08 8.66 -33.04
N LYS A 87 15.46 9.89 -33.38
CA LYS A 87 14.95 11.11 -32.74
C LYS A 87 13.44 11.25 -32.94
N GLU A 88 12.94 11.02 -34.14
CA GLU A 88 11.51 11.03 -34.44
C GLU A 88 10.74 9.99 -33.63
N ARG A 89 11.25 8.75 -33.58
CA ARG A 89 10.64 7.68 -32.77
C ARG A 89 10.63 8.03 -31.28
N MET A 90 11.73 8.59 -30.76
CA MET A 90 11.80 9.02 -29.37
C MET A 90 10.79 10.13 -29.09
N ASN A 91 10.71 11.15 -29.94
CA ASN A 91 9.74 12.23 -29.81
C ASN A 91 8.30 11.71 -29.84
N PHE A 92 8.00 10.73 -30.69
CA PHE A 92 6.71 10.07 -30.72
C PHE A 92 6.41 9.36 -29.39
N LEU A 93 7.36 8.61 -28.83
CA LEU A 93 7.14 7.92 -27.54
C LEU A 93 6.92 8.91 -26.40
N ILE A 94 7.70 10.00 -26.35
CA ILE A 94 7.54 11.08 -25.38
C ILE A 94 6.15 11.74 -25.53
N SER A 95 5.67 11.96 -26.75
CA SER A 95 4.35 12.54 -26.97
C SER A 95 3.21 11.64 -26.49
N GLN A 96 3.42 10.32 -26.38
CA GLN A 96 2.46 9.37 -25.82
C GLN A 96 2.49 9.27 -24.28
N GLU A 97 3.52 9.78 -23.62
CA GLU A 97 3.71 9.66 -22.17
C GLU A 97 2.51 10.17 -21.34
N PRO A 98 1.86 11.32 -21.66
CA PRO A 98 0.69 11.79 -20.93
C PRO A 98 -0.50 10.83 -21.02
N ALA A 99 -0.72 10.22 -22.19
CA ALA A 99 -1.80 9.26 -22.40
C ALA A 99 -1.57 7.98 -21.58
N VAL A 100 -0.35 7.45 -21.60
CA VAL A 100 0.05 6.29 -20.79
C VAL A 100 -0.14 6.58 -19.31
N THR A 101 0.33 7.74 -18.84
CA THR A 101 0.20 8.17 -17.45
C THR A 101 -1.26 8.30 -17.04
N SER A 102 -2.10 8.87 -17.90
CA SER A 102 -3.54 8.98 -17.65
C SER A 102 -4.20 7.61 -17.51
N ILE A 103 -3.93 6.68 -18.43
CA ILE A 103 -4.47 5.31 -18.38
C ILE A 103 -4.04 4.61 -17.09
N GLN A 104 -2.75 4.70 -16.75
CA GLN A 104 -2.22 4.11 -15.52
C GLN A 104 -2.85 4.70 -14.26
N ALA A 105 -3.03 6.02 -14.20
CA ALA A 105 -3.68 6.70 -13.08
C ALA A 105 -5.14 6.26 -12.92
N HIS A 106 -5.89 6.17 -14.02
CA HIS A 106 -7.27 5.69 -14.02
C HIS A 106 -7.38 4.26 -13.52
N TRP A 107 -6.51 3.37 -14.00
CA TRP A 107 -6.48 1.97 -13.56
C TRP A 107 -6.14 1.83 -12.06
N LYS A 108 -5.09 2.52 -11.59
CA LYS A 108 -4.71 2.54 -10.17
C LYS A 108 -5.87 3.04 -9.30
N GLY A 109 -6.51 4.13 -9.73
CA GLY A 109 -7.68 4.69 -9.06
C GLY A 109 -8.86 3.71 -9.02
N TYR A 110 -9.18 3.06 -10.13
CA TYR A 110 -10.24 2.05 -10.21
C TYR A 110 -9.98 0.88 -9.25
N LYS A 111 -8.77 0.31 -9.29
CA LYS A 111 -8.38 -0.81 -8.42
C LYS A 111 -8.55 -0.46 -6.93
N GLN A 112 -8.12 0.74 -6.52
CA GLN A 112 -8.24 1.18 -5.13
C GLN A 112 -9.71 1.41 -4.73
N ARG A 113 -10.50 2.07 -5.59
CA ARG A 113 -11.94 2.30 -5.35
C ARG A 113 -12.71 1.00 -5.23
N LYS A 114 -12.41 0.00 -6.08
CA LYS A 114 -13.00 -1.34 -6.01
C LYS A 114 -12.70 -2.01 -4.67
N LYS A 115 -11.42 -2.10 -4.28
CA LYS A 115 -11.01 -2.68 -3.00
C LYS A 115 -11.69 -2.00 -1.80
N PHE A 116 -11.80 -0.66 -1.83
CA PHE A 116 -12.49 0.09 -0.79
C PHE A 116 -13.99 -0.23 -0.74
N LYS A 117 -14.67 -0.27 -1.91
CA LYS A 117 -16.09 -0.59 -2.00
C LYS A 117 -16.36 -2.00 -1.50
N ASP A 118 -15.54 -2.97 -1.89
CA ASP A 118 -15.66 -4.36 -1.47
C ASP A 118 -15.48 -4.48 0.06
N ARG A 119 -14.48 -3.80 0.63
CA ARG A 119 -14.27 -3.79 2.09
C ARG A 119 -15.41 -3.10 2.83
N LYS A 120 -15.91 -1.99 2.32
CA LYS A 120 -17.05 -1.27 2.90
C LYS A 120 -18.31 -2.15 2.89
N GLN A 121 -18.55 -2.89 1.81
CA GLN A 121 -19.67 -3.80 1.71
C GLN A 121 -19.51 -4.97 2.70
N TYR A 122 -18.33 -5.60 2.74
CA TYR A 122 -18.04 -6.66 3.70
C TYR A 122 -18.33 -6.24 5.15
N LEU A 123 -17.92 -5.03 5.54
CA LEU A 123 -18.17 -4.51 6.89
C LEU A 123 -19.64 -4.22 7.16
N LYS A 124 -20.40 -3.80 6.14
CA LYS A 124 -21.86 -3.64 6.24
C LYS A 124 -22.54 -5.00 6.41
N ASP A 125 -22.17 -5.98 5.60
CA ASP A 125 -22.79 -7.31 5.62
C ASP A 125 -22.57 -8.01 6.97
N HIS A 126 -21.45 -7.74 7.65
CA HIS A 126 -21.11 -8.33 8.95
C HIS A 126 -21.36 -7.39 10.13
N SER A 127 -22.12 -6.30 9.97
CA SER A 127 -22.36 -5.36 11.06
C SER A 127 -23.15 -6.00 12.21
N GLU A 128 -24.11 -6.88 11.88
CA GLU A 128 -24.91 -7.57 12.90
C GLU A 128 -24.08 -8.55 13.72
N ASP A 129 -23.14 -9.26 13.09
CA ASP A 129 -22.25 -10.19 13.79
C ASP A 129 -21.30 -9.44 14.72
N ALA A 130 -20.80 -8.28 14.30
CA ALA A 130 -20.04 -7.41 15.18
C ALA A 130 -20.85 -6.97 16.40
N VAL A 131 -22.13 -6.60 16.23
CA VAL A 131 -23.03 -6.23 17.32
C VAL A 131 -23.29 -7.43 18.25
N LYS A 132 -23.52 -8.63 17.71
CA LYS A 132 -23.65 -9.85 18.51
C LYS A 132 -22.42 -10.08 19.37
N ILE A 133 -21.22 -10.01 18.80
CA ILE A 133 -19.95 -10.15 19.54
C ILE A 133 -19.83 -9.09 20.64
N GLN A 134 -20.07 -7.82 20.31
CA GLN A 134 -20.03 -6.72 21.30
C GLN A 134 -21.00 -6.94 22.46
N SER A 135 -22.23 -7.37 22.16
CA SER A 135 -23.25 -7.63 23.18
C SER A 135 -22.86 -8.79 24.10
N MET A 136 -22.32 -9.88 23.56
CA MET A 136 -21.82 -11.02 24.35
C MET A 136 -20.66 -10.61 25.26
N VAL A 137 -19.72 -9.80 24.76
CA VAL A 137 -18.60 -9.31 25.56
C VAL A 137 -19.09 -8.42 26.71
N ARG A 138 -20.01 -7.48 26.45
CA ARG A 138 -20.61 -6.64 27.49
C ARG A 138 -21.34 -7.47 28.55
N MET A 139 -22.13 -8.46 28.10
CA MET A 139 -22.82 -9.40 29.00
C MET A 139 -21.81 -10.16 29.86
N HIS A 140 -20.74 -10.68 29.27
CA HIS A 140 -19.72 -11.43 29.99
C HIS A 140 -19.03 -10.57 31.06
N GLN A 141 -18.65 -9.34 30.73
CA GLN A 141 -18.05 -8.39 31.67
C GLN A 141 -18.99 -8.10 32.86
N ALA A 142 -20.27 -7.85 32.60
CA ALA A 142 -21.27 -7.64 33.64
C ALA A 142 -21.43 -8.85 34.56
N ARG A 143 -21.54 -10.06 33.97
CA ARG A 143 -21.62 -11.32 34.73
C ARG A 143 -20.37 -11.60 35.55
N LYS A 144 -19.18 -11.26 35.04
CA LYS A 144 -17.93 -11.40 35.79
C LYS A 144 -17.95 -10.48 37.01
N LYS A 145 -18.21 -9.19 36.83
CA LYS A 145 -18.28 -8.21 37.92
C LYS A 145 -19.28 -8.61 39.01
N TYR A 146 -20.46 -9.11 38.63
CA TYR A 146 -21.45 -9.61 39.59
C TYR A 146 -20.92 -10.82 40.37
N ARG A 147 -20.35 -11.82 39.68
CA ARG A 147 -19.80 -13.03 40.31
C ARG A 147 -18.63 -12.70 41.25
N ASP A 148 -17.74 -11.80 40.84
CA ASP A 148 -16.63 -11.35 41.68
C ASP A 148 -17.14 -10.69 42.97
N ARG A 149 -18.19 -9.85 42.87
CA ARG A 149 -18.82 -9.22 44.03
C ARG A 149 -19.57 -10.22 44.91
N LEU A 150 -20.27 -11.17 44.32
CA LEU A 150 -20.96 -12.23 45.07
C LEU A 150 -19.94 -13.05 45.87
N LYS A 151 -18.84 -13.45 45.20
CA LYS A 151 -17.74 -14.16 45.82
C LYS A 151 -17.13 -13.35 46.97
N TYR A 152 -16.86 -12.06 46.77
CA TYR A 152 -16.38 -11.19 47.85
C TYR A 152 -17.29 -11.23 49.09
N PHE A 153 -18.62 -11.13 48.92
CA PHE A 153 -19.53 -11.22 50.06
C PHE A 153 -19.60 -12.61 50.69
N GLN A 154 -19.51 -13.67 49.89
CA GLN A 154 -19.44 -15.04 50.39
C GLN A 154 -18.19 -15.26 51.24
N ASP A 155 -17.04 -14.80 50.77
CA ASP A 155 -15.76 -14.94 51.45
C ASP A 155 -15.74 -14.16 52.79
N HIS A 156 -16.51 -13.06 52.90
CA HIS A 156 -16.54 -12.18 54.08
C HIS A 156 -17.85 -12.26 54.88
N ILE A 157 -18.67 -13.31 54.70
CA ILE A 157 -20.02 -13.40 55.32
C ILE A 157 -19.95 -13.28 56.86
N ASN A 158 -18.94 -13.88 57.47
CA ASN A 158 -18.76 -13.90 58.92
C ASN A 158 -18.45 -12.50 59.47
N GLU A 159 -17.65 -11.72 58.75
CA GLU A 159 -17.32 -10.34 59.12
C GLU A 159 -18.55 -9.44 59.03
N VAL A 160 -19.34 -9.58 57.96
CA VAL A 160 -20.59 -8.85 57.79
C VAL A 160 -21.58 -9.16 58.91
N VAL A 161 -21.75 -10.44 59.28
CA VAL A 161 -22.63 -10.85 60.38
C VAL A 161 -22.16 -10.24 61.71
N LYS A 162 -20.85 -10.23 61.99
CA LYS A 162 -20.29 -9.58 63.19
C LYS A 162 -20.62 -8.09 63.24
N ILE A 163 -20.42 -7.38 62.13
CA ILE A 163 -20.74 -5.94 62.02
C ILE A 163 -22.25 -5.70 62.21
N GLN A 164 -23.11 -6.49 61.56
CA GLN A 164 -24.56 -6.38 61.70
C GLN A 164 -25.02 -6.65 63.13
N ALA A 165 -24.47 -7.68 63.79
CA ALA A 165 -24.77 -7.99 65.18
C ALA A 165 -24.37 -6.84 66.11
N PHE A 166 -23.18 -6.26 65.92
CA PHE A 166 -22.72 -5.10 66.68
C PHE A 166 -23.65 -3.88 66.51
N ILE A 167 -24.05 -3.56 65.27
CA ILE A 167 -24.98 -2.45 65.00
C ILE A 167 -26.35 -2.70 65.64
N ARG A 168 -26.89 -3.94 65.54
CA ARG A 168 -28.16 -4.31 66.18
C ARG A 168 -28.09 -4.16 67.70
N ALA A 169 -27.00 -4.64 68.31
CA ALA A 169 -26.78 -4.52 69.75
C ALA A 169 -26.69 -3.05 70.20
N ASN A 170 -25.95 -2.20 69.47
CA ASN A 170 -25.88 -0.77 69.78
C ASN A 170 -27.25 -0.09 69.65
N LYS A 171 -28.01 -0.40 68.60
CA LYS A 171 -29.37 0.15 68.44
C LYS A 171 -30.29 -0.25 69.59
N ALA A 172 -30.24 -1.53 70.01
CA ALA A 172 -31.02 -2.00 71.16
C ALA A 172 -30.60 -1.31 72.47
N ARG A 173 -29.29 -1.07 72.65
CA ARG A 173 -28.75 -0.33 73.80
C ARG A 173 -29.19 1.14 73.80
N ASP A 174 -29.18 1.79 72.63
CA ASP A 174 -29.66 3.17 72.48
C ASP A 174 -31.16 3.24 72.77
N ASP A 175 -31.96 2.31 72.22
CA ASP A 175 -33.39 2.20 72.50
C ASP A 175 -33.64 2.03 74.03
N TYR A 176 -32.89 1.17 74.71
CA TYR A 176 -32.98 0.98 76.17
C TYR A 176 -32.62 2.25 76.94
N LYS A 177 -31.49 2.90 76.59
CA LYS A 177 -31.06 4.15 77.21
C LYS A 177 -32.10 5.26 77.03
N THR A 178 -32.73 5.35 75.86
CA THR A 178 -33.82 6.29 75.61
C THR A 178 -35.01 5.99 76.52
N LEU A 179 -35.38 4.72 76.74
CA LEU A 179 -36.46 4.35 77.64
C LEU A 179 -36.17 4.73 79.10
N THR A 180 -34.95 4.49 79.59
CA THR A 180 -34.60 4.67 81.01
C THR A 180 -34.19 6.09 81.38
N SER A 181 -33.71 6.89 80.42
CA SER A 181 -33.08 8.18 80.71
C SER A 181 -33.79 9.39 80.10
N ALA A 182 -34.77 9.19 79.21
CA ALA A 182 -35.56 10.30 78.68
C ALA A 182 -36.75 10.60 79.60
N ALA A 183 -37.02 11.88 79.85
CA ALA A 183 -38.19 12.30 80.64
C ALA A 183 -39.53 11.98 79.93
N ASP A 184 -39.52 11.95 78.59
CA ASP A 184 -40.67 11.55 77.75
C ASP A 184 -40.17 10.68 76.58
N PRO A 185 -40.07 9.35 76.76
CA PRO A 185 -39.54 8.44 75.74
C PRO A 185 -40.53 8.25 74.58
N PRO A 186 -40.08 8.28 73.31
CA PRO A 186 -40.95 8.10 72.16
C PRO A 186 -41.72 6.76 72.21
N MET A 187 -43.02 6.79 71.89
CA MET A 187 -43.92 5.61 71.91
C MET A 187 -43.39 4.42 71.11
N ALA A 188 -42.64 4.66 70.03
CA ALA A 188 -42.03 3.59 69.24
C ALA A 188 -40.94 2.81 69.99
N VAL A 189 -40.24 3.44 70.92
CA VAL A 189 -39.26 2.81 71.81
C VAL A 189 -39.99 2.09 72.93
N VAL A 190 -40.96 2.75 73.59
CA VAL A 190 -41.76 2.17 74.68
C VAL A 190 -42.45 0.87 74.23
N ARG A 191 -43.08 0.86 73.04
CA ARG A 191 -43.73 -0.32 72.49
C ARG A 191 -42.79 -1.54 72.36
N LYS A 192 -41.50 -1.32 72.10
CA LYS A 192 -40.52 -2.41 72.01
C LYS A 192 -40.29 -3.10 73.35
N PHE A 193 -40.47 -2.41 74.46
CA PHE A 193 -40.21 -2.93 75.81
C PHE A 193 -41.47 -3.04 76.67
N VAL A 194 -42.66 -2.76 76.13
CA VAL A 194 -43.91 -2.77 76.91
C VAL A 194 -44.17 -4.14 77.58
N HIS A 195 -43.78 -5.22 76.91
CA HIS A 195 -43.86 -6.59 77.41
C HIS A 195 -42.93 -6.87 78.59
N LEU A 196 -41.91 -6.04 78.81
CA LEU A 196 -41.01 -6.09 79.97
C LEU A 196 -41.44 -5.13 81.09
N LEU A 197 -42.45 -4.30 80.82
CA LEU A 197 -43.01 -3.34 81.79
C LEU A 197 -44.34 -3.84 82.39
N ASP A 198 -44.96 -4.84 81.77
CA ASP A 198 -46.13 -5.52 82.29
C ASP A 198 -45.67 -6.46 83.42
N HIS A 199 -45.70 -5.97 84.66
CA HIS A 199 -45.42 -6.80 85.83
C HIS A 199 -46.56 -7.81 85.93
N SER A 200 -46.30 -9.08 85.63
CA SER A 200 -47.27 -10.12 85.86
C SER A 200 -47.41 -10.34 87.38
N ASP A 201 -48.63 -10.59 87.86
CA ASP A 201 -48.91 -10.91 89.28
C ASP A 201 -48.02 -12.04 89.84
N GLN A 202 -47.37 -12.81 88.96
CA GLN A 202 -46.43 -13.87 89.30
C GLN A 202 -45.12 -13.35 89.93
N ASP A 203 -44.58 -12.21 89.48
CA ASP A 203 -43.36 -11.64 90.08
C ASP A 203 -43.63 -11.13 91.51
N PHE A 204 -44.81 -10.56 91.74
CA PHE A 204 -45.27 -10.20 93.09
C PHE A 204 -45.44 -11.42 93.99
N GLN A 205 -45.94 -12.52 93.45
CA GLN A 205 -46.15 -13.76 94.20
C GLN A 205 -44.81 -14.42 94.60
N GLU A 206 -43.82 -14.41 93.69
CA GLU A 206 -42.46 -14.90 93.98
C GLU A 206 -41.75 -14.00 95.01
N GLU A 207 -41.93 -12.68 94.95
CA GLU A 207 -41.37 -11.75 95.94
C GLU A 207 -42.04 -11.91 97.33
N LEU A 208 -43.35 -12.16 97.36
CA LEU A 208 -44.10 -12.51 98.57
C LEU A 208 -43.65 -13.86 99.15
N GLU A 209 -43.43 -14.88 98.31
CA GLU A 209 -42.90 -16.19 98.75
C GLU A 209 -41.47 -16.08 99.29
N LEU A 210 -40.61 -15.25 98.67
CA LEU A 210 -39.26 -14.98 99.18
C LEU A 210 -39.28 -14.24 100.53
N MET A 211 -40.21 -13.31 100.74
CA MET A 211 -40.42 -12.69 102.06
C MET A 211 -40.93 -13.70 103.08
N ARG A 212 -41.86 -14.58 102.69
CA ARG A 212 -42.41 -15.63 103.56
C ARG A 212 -41.35 -16.65 103.98
N LEU A 213 -40.53 -17.12 103.05
CA LEU A 213 -39.41 -18.04 103.33
C LEU A 213 -38.35 -17.38 104.21
N ARG A 214 -38.16 -16.06 104.11
CA ARG A 214 -37.28 -15.29 105.00
C ARG A 214 -37.85 -15.15 106.42
N GLU A 215 -39.17 -15.03 106.58
CA GLU A 215 -39.83 -15.05 107.90
C GLU A 215 -39.88 -16.47 108.50
N GLU A 216 -40.16 -17.50 107.71
CA GLU A 216 -40.23 -18.89 108.16
C GLU A 216 -38.84 -19.45 108.51
N GLY A 217 -37.80 -19.09 107.75
CA GLY A 217 -36.40 -19.40 108.10
C GLY A 217 -35.88 -18.65 109.33
N GLY A 218 -36.58 -17.60 109.79
CA GLY A 218 -36.26 -16.86 111.02
C GLY A 218 -36.83 -17.47 112.31
N HIS A 219 -37.72 -18.46 112.23
CA HIS A 219 -38.49 -18.94 113.39
C HIS A 219 -38.41 -20.44 113.70
N GLN A 220 -37.47 -21.18 113.13
CA GLN A 220 -37.20 -22.56 113.56
C GLN A 220 -35.70 -22.89 113.59
N HIS A 221 -35.05 -22.58 114.72
CA HIS A 221 -34.14 -23.54 115.36
C HIS A 221 -33.83 -23.15 116.82
N PRO A 222 -34.44 -23.84 117.81
CA PRO A 222 -33.95 -23.85 119.18
C PRO A 222 -32.68 -24.72 119.30
N LEU A 223 -31.81 -24.26 120.19
CA LEU A 223 -30.61 -24.91 120.72
C LEU A 223 -30.89 -26.30 121.31
N GLN A 224 -30.00 -27.28 121.10
CA GLN A 224 -29.53 -28.26 122.10
C GLN A 224 -28.37 -29.16 121.55
N PRO A 225 -27.60 -29.89 122.40
CA PRO A 225 -26.16 -29.65 122.59
C PRO A 225 -25.23 -30.78 122.09
N ALA A 226 -23.94 -30.58 122.35
CA ALA A 226 -22.78 -31.37 121.99
C ALA A 226 -22.79 -32.88 122.36
N THR A 227 -22.22 -33.68 121.45
CA THR A 227 -21.37 -34.87 121.64
C THR A 227 -20.41 -34.87 120.43
N GLY A 228 -19.11 -35.13 120.45
CA GLY A 228 -18.29 -35.93 121.35
C GLY A 228 -17.60 -37.02 120.52
N GLU A 229 -16.58 -36.66 119.75
CA GLU A 229 -15.33 -37.41 119.38
C GLU A 229 -14.49 -36.58 118.41
#